data_AF-A0AAT9I9D6-F1
#
_entry.id   AF-A0AAT9I9D6-F1
#
_cell.length_a   1.000
_cell.length_b   1.000
_cell.length_c   1.000
_cell.angle_alpha   90.00
_cell.angle_beta   90.00
_cell.angle_gamma   90.00
#
_symmetry.space_group_name_H-M   'P 1'
#
loop_
_entity.id
_entity.type
_entity.pdbx_description
1 polymer ?
#
loop_
_entity_poly.entity_id
_entity_poly.type
_entity_poly.pdbx_seq_one_letter_code
_entity_poly.pdbx_strand_id
1 'polypeptide(L)'
;MERTELIQEKIFQASDILKALGLEIGKQNMVAPLTLLALCNITPEENWENSIRSSLIISKDIIPFANRYYNSDYKTNTRESFRKQAA
;
A
#
# COMPACT_ATOMS: atom_id res chain seq x y z
N MET A 1 -6.66 -8.87 -18.38
CA MET A 1 -5.53 -8.57 -17.50
C MET A 1 -5.68 -9.49 -16.30
N GLU A 2 -4.64 -10.27 -15.99
CA GLU A 2 -4.66 -11.13 -14.82
C GLU A 2 -4.60 -10.25 -13.56
N ARG A 3 -5.34 -10.63 -12.50
CA ARG A 3 -5.43 -9.85 -11.26
C ARG A 3 -4.06 -9.51 -10.64
N THR A 4 -3.08 -10.38 -10.83
CA THR A 4 -1.70 -10.21 -10.39
C THR A 4 -0.98 -9.05 -11.09
N GLU A 5 -1.29 -8.80 -12.37
CA GLU A 5 -0.72 -7.69 -13.14
C GLU A 5 -1.23 -6.34 -12.60
N LEU A 6 -2.53 -6.26 -12.32
CA LEU A 6 -3.16 -5.07 -11.71
C LEU A 6 -2.56 -4.75 -10.34
N ILE A 7 -2.30 -5.78 -9.52
CA ILE A 7 -1.65 -5.63 -8.22
C ILE A 7 -0.27 -4.99 -8.37
N GLN A 8 0.55 -5.51 -9.29
CA GLN A 8 1.90 -4.98 -9.52
C GLN A 8 1.85 -3.55 -10.08
N GLU A 9 0.93 -3.28 -10.99
CA GLU A 9 0.76 -1.96 -11.58
C GLU A 9 0.39 -0.91 -10.51
N LYS A 10 -0.58 -1.20 -9.63
CA LYS A 10 -0.98 -0.28 -8.56
C LYS A 10 0.13 -0.02 -7.55
N ILE A 11 0.89 -1.06 -7.18
CA ILE A 11 2.05 -0.91 -6.29
C ILE A 11 3.10 -0.01 -6.94
N PHE A 12 3.36 -0.19 -8.24
CA PHE A 12 4.29 0.65 -8.99
C PHE A 12 3.83 2.10 -9.05
N GLN A 13 2.56 2.35 -9.41
CA GLN A 13 1.97 3.68 -9.44
C GLN A 13 2.05 4.37 -8.08
N ALA A 14 1.71 3.66 -7.00
CA ALA A 14 1.82 4.18 -5.64
C ALA A 14 3.29 4.50 -5.26
N SER A 15 4.24 3.66 -5.67
CA SER A 15 5.66 3.92 -5.44
C SER A 15 6.15 5.15 -6.21
N ASP A 16 5.68 5.35 -7.43
CA ASP A 16 6.02 6.51 -8.27
C ASP A 16 5.48 7.81 -7.66
N ILE A 17 4.23 7.81 -7.19
CA ILE A 17 3.64 8.95 -6.47
C ILE A 17 4.47 9.31 -5.24
N LEU A 18 4.87 8.32 -4.44
CA LEU A 18 5.66 8.59 -3.25
C LEU A 18 7.06 9.12 -3.58
N LYS A 19 7.70 8.63 -4.66
CA LYS A 19 8.96 9.20 -5.15
C LYS A 19 8.79 10.64 -5.65
N ALA A 20 7.69 10.93 -6.34
CA ALA A 20 7.35 12.30 -6.77
C ALA A 20 7.12 13.25 -5.58
N LEU A 21 6.66 12.71 -4.44
CA LEU A 21 6.54 13.43 -3.17
C LEU A 21 7.88 13.56 -2.41
N GLY A 22 8.99 13.02 -2.94
CA GLY A 22 10.32 13.09 -2.36
C GLY A 22 10.64 11.98 -1.35
N LEU A 23 9.86 10.89 -1.31
CA LEU A 23 10.14 9.73 -0.47
C LEU A 23 11.02 8.72 -1.22
N GLU A 24 12.21 8.45 -0.69
CA GLU A 24 13.11 7.43 -1.23
C GLU A 24 12.65 6.02 -0.80
N ILE A 25 11.86 5.37 -1.65
CA ILE A 25 11.42 4.00 -1.39
C ILE A 25 12.42 3.00 -1.99
N GLY A 26 13.06 2.22 -1.12
CA GLY A 26 13.92 1.12 -1.53
C GLY A 26 13.15 0.00 -2.25
N LYS A 27 13.79 -0.70 -3.19
CA LYS A 27 13.17 -1.77 -4.01
C LYS A 27 12.51 -2.92 -3.22
N GLN A 28 12.90 -3.13 -1.96
CA GLN A 28 12.32 -4.17 -1.10
C GLN A 28 11.23 -3.63 -0.15
N ASN A 29 11.03 -2.31 -0.12
CA ASN A 29 10.12 -1.64 0.79
C ASN A 29 8.76 -1.42 0.13
N MET A 30 7.93 -2.46 0.15
CA MET A 30 6.55 -2.37 -0.36
C MET A 30 5.58 -1.80 0.68
N VAL A 31 6.04 -1.52 1.90
CA VAL A 31 5.20 -1.05 3.00
C VAL A 31 4.65 0.36 2.73
N ALA A 32 5.50 1.28 2.29
CA ALA A 32 5.09 2.65 1.97
C ALA A 32 4.02 2.73 0.85
N PRO A 33 4.20 2.09 -0.33
CA PRO A 33 3.18 2.11 -1.38
C PRO A 33 1.88 1.42 -0.96
N LEU A 34 1.94 0.32 -0.21
CA LEU A 34 0.73 -0.34 0.33
C LEU A 34 -0.02 0.53 1.35
N THR A 35 0.72 1.29 2.16
CA THR A 35 0.15 2.25 3.11
C THR A 35 -0.61 3.35 2.37
N LEU A 36 -0.02 3.91 1.31
CA LEU A 36 -0.68 4.94 0.50
C LEU A 36 -1.97 4.39 -0.14
N LEU A 37 -1.91 3.19 -0.72
CA LEU A 37 -3.07 2.55 -1.34
C LEU A 37 -4.21 2.32 -0.33
N ALA A 38 -3.87 1.89 0.89
CA ALA A 38 -4.86 1.75 1.96
C ALA A 38 -5.45 3.11 2.38
N LEU A 39 -4.63 4.15 2.54
CA LEU A 39 -5.09 5.49 2.91
C LEU A 39 -6.03 6.12 1.87
N CYS A 40 -5.79 5.82 0.59
CA CYS A 40 -6.64 6.22 -0.53
C CYS A 40 -7.82 5.26 -0.78
N ASN A 41 -7.89 4.14 -0.03
CA ASN A 41 -8.84 3.05 -0.22
C ASN A 41 -8.91 2.56 -1.67
N ILE A 42 -7.75 2.33 -2.29
CA ILE A 42 -7.65 1.89 -3.70
C ILE A 42 -7.36 0.40 -3.75
N THR A 43 -8.29 -0.36 -4.31
CA THR A 43 -8.08 -1.76 -4.68
C THR A 43 -7.43 -1.89 -6.07
N PRO A 44 -6.86 -3.05 -6.43
CA PRO A 44 -6.25 -3.28 -7.76
C PRO A 44 -7.16 -2.94 -8.95
N GLU A 45 -8.47 -3.04 -8.74
CA GLU A 45 -9.50 -2.88 -9.76
C GLU A 45 -10.10 -1.46 -9.78
N GLU A 46 -9.76 -0.61 -8.80
CA GLU A 46 -10.27 0.76 -8.68
C GLU A 46 -9.40 1.80 -9.37
N ASN A 47 -10.04 2.85 -9.89
CA ASN A 47 -9.36 4.01 -10.46
C ASN A 47 -8.97 5.01 -9.37
N TRP A 48 -7.86 5.72 -9.58
CA TRP A 48 -7.36 6.75 -8.66
C TRP A 48 -8.34 7.93 -8.50
N GLU A 49 -9.17 8.19 -9.50
CA GLU A 49 -10.22 9.20 -9.45
C GLU A 49 -11.29 8.92 -8.38
N ASN A 50 -11.48 7.65 -8.02
CA ASN A 50 -12.42 7.23 -6.97
C ASN A 50 -11.77 7.18 -5.58
N SER A 51 -10.52 7.65 -5.45
CA SER A 51 -9.82 7.61 -4.18
C SER A 51 -10.54 8.43 -3.11
N ILE A 52 -10.73 7.82 -1.94
CA ILE A 52 -11.31 8.48 -0.77
C ILE A 52 -10.29 8.54 0.34
N ARG A 53 -10.15 9.70 0.96
CA ARG A 53 -9.28 9.85 2.13
C ARG A 53 -9.87 9.07 3.30
N SER A 54 -9.18 8.01 3.69
CA SER A 54 -9.58 7.17 4.82
C SER A 54 -8.63 7.36 6.00
N SER A 55 -9.18 7.65 7.18
CA SER A 55 -8.39 7.73 8.42
C SER A 55 -8.23 6.32 8.99
N LEU A 56 -7.17 5.63 8.57
CA LEU A 56 -6.94 4.22 8.89
C LEU A 56 -5.89 4.01 9.97
N ILE A 57 -6.12 3.00 10.82
CA ILE A 57 -5.17 2.51 11.82
C ILE A 57 -4.33 1.40 11.19
N ILE A 58 -3.01 1.59 11.14
CA ILE A 58 -2.04 0.69 10.50
C ILE A 58 -2.32 -0.81 10.77
N SER A 59 -2.52 -1.19 12.03
CA SER A 59 -2.68 -2.60 12.40
C SER A 59 -4.05 -3.20 12.15
N LYS A 60 -5.11 -2.38 12.17
CA LYS A 60 -6.49 -2.84 12.09
C LYS A 60 -7.06 -2.70 10.68
N ASP A 61 -6.52 -1.76 9.91
CA ASP A 61 -7.07 -1.37 8.63
C ASP A 61 -6.04 -1.59 7.52
N ILE A 62 -4.81 -1.08 7.65
CA ILE A 62 -3.81 -1.13 6.57
C ILE A 62 -3.25 -2.54 6.35
N ILE A 63 -2.83 -3.24 7.41
CA ILE A 63 -2.32 -4.62 7.31
C ILE A 63 -3.40 -5.56 6.74
N PRO A 64 -4.64 -5.58 7.26
CA PRO A 64 -5.70 -6.42 6.69
C PRO A 64 -6.05 -6.04 5.24
N PHE A 65 -6.01 -4.75 4.89
CA PHE A 65 -6.23 -4.28 3.52
C PHE A 65 -5.15 -4.78 2.57
N ALA A 66 -3.87 -4.60 2.92
CA ALA A 66 -2.74 -5.08 2.12
C ALA A 66 -2.77 -6.60 1.97
N ASN A 67 -3.08 -7.34 3.04
CA ASN A 67 -3.18 -8.79 2.98
C ASN A 67 -4.37 -9.26 2.12
N ARG A 68 -5.51 -8.54 2.16
CA ARG A 68 -6.72 -8.89 1.42
C ARG A 68 -6.63 -8.59 -0.08
N TYR A 69 -6.08 -7.43 -0.46
CA TYR A 69 -6.15 -6.93 -1.82
C TYR A 69 -4.83 -7.00 -2.57
N TYR A 70 -3.71 -7.03 -1.87
CA TYR A 70 -2.37 -6.97 -2.45
C TYR A 70 -1.53 -8.21 -2.09
N ASN A 71 -2.18 -9.30 -1.66
CA ASN A 71 -1.56 -10.59 -1.31
C ASN A 71 -0.31 -10.45 -0.43
N SER A 72 -0.31 -9.48 0.48
CA SER A 72 0.78 -9.33 1.42
C SER A 72 0.63 -10.35 2.56
N ASP A 73 1.75 -10.93 3.04
CA ASP A 73 1.75 -11.85 4.19
C ASP A 73 2.27 -11.14 5.46
N TYR A 74 1.77 -9.93 5.72
CA TYR A 74 2.20 -9.18 6.91
C TYR A 74 1.44 -9.68 8.15
N LYS A 75 2.17 -10.21 9.14
CA LYS A 75 1.61 -10.62 10.44
C LYS A 75 1.38 -9.40 11.33
N THR A 76 0.22 -9.34 12.01
CA THR A 76 -0.24 -8.22 12.87
C THR A 76 0.76 -7.76 13.95
N ASN A 77 1.65 -8.64 14.42
CA ASN A 77 2.69 -8.30 15.41
C ASN A 77 3.83 -7.42 14.87
N THR A 78 3.76 -6.98 13.61
CA THR A 78 4.79 -6.17 12.96
C THR A 78 4.50 -4.67 12.96
N ARG A 79 3.59 -4.15 13.80
CA ARG A 79 3.26 -2.69 13.85
C ARG A 79 4.49 -1.79 13.87
N GLU A 80 5.45 -2.10 14.74
CA GLU A 80 6.69 -1.33 14.86
C GLU A 80 7.64 -1.56 13.68
N SER A 81 7.68 -2.77 13.13
CA SER A 81 8.48 -3.06 11.93
C SER A 81 7.91 -2.37 10.69
N PHE A 82 6.59 -2.33 10.54
CA PHE A 82 5.87 -1.66 9.47
C PHE A 82 6.06 -0.14 9.57
N ARG A 83 5.98 0.43 10.78
CA ARG A 83 6.30 1.84 11.02
C ARG A 83 7.76 2.17 10.71
N LYS A 84 8.71 1.32 11.12
CA LYS A 84 10.15 1.50 10.84
C LYS A 84 10.49 1.32 9.36
N GLN A 85 9.75 0.49 8.63
CA GLN A 85 9.93 0.32 7.19
C GLN A 85 9.21 1.43 6.41
N ALA A 86 8.13 2.02 6.94
CA ALA A 86 7.45 3.14 6.29
C ALA A 86 8.21 4.48 6.41
N ALA A 87 9.11 4.61 7.39
CA ALA A 87 9.95 5.79 7.63
C ALA A 87 11.29 5.67 6.91
#